data_AF-A0A2V7WAP9-F1
#
_entry.id   AF-A0A2V7WAP9-F1
#
_cell.length_a   1.000
_cell.length_b   1.000
_cell.length_c   1.000
_cell.angle_alpha   90.00
_cell.angle_beta   90.00
_cell.angle_gamma   90.00
#
_symmetry.space_group_name_H-M   'P 1'
#
loop_
_entity.id
_entity.type
_entity.pdbx_description
1 polymer ?
#
loop_
_entity_poly.entity_id
_entity_poly.type
_entity_poly.pdbx_seq_one_letter_code
_entity_poly.pdbx_strand_id
1 'polypeptide(L)'
;MAFIPNDNGTEVTVLLLNADHYHTSDGSAMQPHKPLLYARAGSCSGACVNDDLTIAASTFRDQSSSAALDSLVYALGDGSAWAISGSDITVQKSSGAASLPALNIHNGDRGTVNGQPKIIPTTSTERQDISWIPSLQQLCGGGCTLDSDLLANVPPEIVAARFKINSGDLYTYSIARIGSDVTPVHFKRLDGTGSTSAYVQAVASWIGVDIEVTGDSVDFVETKYDNSTGRTMTLSPDASGKVEVAVVNLPPSVPPASSSNDAPQVGKHFEMYYELLASPPAREARLVPRTGAPSGMTVPQVTWTSVHPSNAVTSELLNRLRFEPGRSLYDRVLCPPVQPWP
;
A
#
# COMPACT_ATOMS: atom_id res chain seq x y z
N MET A 1 3.24 0.55 -3.73
CA MET A 1 4.10 -0.27 -2.88
C MET A 1 4.31 -1.60 -3.58
N ALA A 2 5.51 -2.14 -3.57
CA ALA A 2 5.80 -3.46 -4.13
C ALA A 2 6.15 -4.44 -2.99
N PHE A 3 5.76 -5.71 -3.14
CA PHE A 3 5.99 -6.77 -2.14
C PHE A 3 6.96 -7.78 -2.72
N ILE A 4 8.07 -8.01 -2.02
CA ILE A 4 9.15 -8.90 -2.46
C ILE A 4 9.35 -9.95 -1.37
N PRO A 5 8.74 -11.14 -1.49
CA PRO A 5 9.08 -12.25 -0.63
C PRO A 5 10.52 -12.70 -0.89
N ASN A 6 11.21 -13.14 0.16
CA ASN A 6 12.48 -13.83 0.03
C ASN A 6 12.27 -15.29 -0.44
N ASP A 7 13.35 -15.96 -0.83
CA ASP A 7 13.31 -17.29 -1.47
C ASP A 7 12.60 -18.38 -0.65
N ASN A 8 12.68 -18.31 0.67
CA ASN A 8 12.06 -19.29 1.57
C ASN A 8 10.69 -18.84 2.10
N GLY A 9 10.20 -17.66 1.71
CA GLY A 9 8.90 -17.12 2.12
C GLY A 9 8.78 -16.73 3.59
N THR A 10 9.89 -16.61 4.32
CA THR A 10 9.88 -16.25 5.75
C THR A 10 10.01 -14.74 6.01
N GLU A 11 10.27 -13.96 4.97
CA GLU A 11 10.33 -12.50 5.03
C GLU A 11 9.71 -11.91 3.76
N VAL A 12 8.99 -10.80 3.91
CA VAL A 12 8.57 -9.95 2.81
C VAL A 12 9.16 -8.57 3.01
N THR A 13 9.91 -8.10 2.02
CA THR A 13 10.31 -6.70 1.94
C THR A 13 9.25 -5.92 1.18
N VAL A 14 8.68 -4.90 1.81
CA VAL A 14 7.75 -3.96 1.18
C VAL A 14 8.51 -2.71 0.76
N LEU A 15 8.52 -2.41 -0.53
CA LEU A 15 9.12 -1.20 -1.09
C LEU A 15 8.06 -0.11 -1.22
N LEU A 16 8.29 1.03 -0.56
CA LEU A 16 7.61 2.28 -0.89
C LEU A 16 8.38 2.97 -2.01
N LEU A 17 7.74 3.15 -3.15
CA LEU A 17 8.38 3.74 -4.31
C LEU A 17 8.45 5.25 -4.17
N ASN A 18 9.64 5.81 -4.41
CA ASN A 18 9.88 7.23 -4.54
C ASN A 18 9.45 7.70 -5.93
N ALA A 19 8.62 8.75 -5.98
CA ALA A 19 8.06 9.31 -7.21
C ALA A 19 8.77 10.59 -7.66
N ASP A 20 9.79 11.06 -6.93
CA ASP A 20 10.34 12.41 -7.05
C ASP A 20 10.89 12.75 -8.46
N HIS A 21 11.34 11.75 -9.22
CA HIS A 21 11.97 11.92 -10.53
C HIS A 21 11.48 10.95 -11.62
N TYR A 22 10.20 10.60 -11.62
CA TYR A 22 9.63 9.71 -12.64
C TYR A 22 8.92 10.47 -13.77
N HIS A 23 9.19 10.07 -15.01
CA HIS A 23 8.43 10.48 -16.19
C HIS A 23 7.57 9.33 -16.70
N THR A 24 6.30 9.58 -16.98
CA THR A 24 5.39 8.59 -17.56
C THR A 24 5.69 8.39 -19.05
N SER A 25 5.08 7.38 -19.68
CA SER A 25 5.39 7.04 -21.08
C SER A 25 5.04 8.12 -22.11
N ASP A 26 4.22 9.11 -21.75
CA ASP A 26 3.94 10.27 -22.61
C ASP A 26 4.86 11.49 -22.34
N GLY A 27 5.88 11.30 -21.50
CA GLY A 27 6.85 12.34 -21.14
C GLY A 27 6.43 13.25 -20.00
N SER A 28 5.17 13.17 -19.53
CA SER A 28 4.71 13.96 -18.37
C SER A 28 5.47 13.57 -17.10
N ALA A 29 5.79 14.58 -16.29
CA ALA A 29 6.45 14.38 -15.00
C ALA A 29 5.41 13.95 -13.95
N MET A 30 5.82 13.03 -13.07
CA MET A 30 5.03 12.66 -11.90
C MET A 30 5.46 13.50 -10.70
N GLN A 31 4.49 13.99 -9.95
CA GLN A 31 4.77 14.73 -8.72
C GLN A 31 5.15 13.75 -7.58
N PRO A 32 6.05 14.18 -6.68
CA PRO A 32 6.53 13.37 -5.57
C PRO A 32 5.39 12.96 -4.64
N HIS A 33 5.40 11.70 -4.21
CA HIS A 33 4.51 11.23 -3.16
C HIS A 33 5.13 11.52 -1.79
N LYS A 34 4.28 11.54 -0.76
CA LYS A 34 4.68 11.69 0.63
C LYS A 34 4.53 10.33 1.34
N PRO A 35 5.62 9.61 1.59
CA PRO A 35 5.58 8.38 2.34
C PRO A 35 5.43 8.70 3.82
N LEU A 36 4.41 8.13 4.45
CA LEU A 36 4.03 8.41 5.83
C LEU A 36 3.72 7.11 6.56
N LEU A 37 4.15 7.05 7.81
CA LEU A 37 3.76 6.03 8.78
C LEU A 37 2.90 6.71 9.84
N TYR A 38 1.73 6.14 10.13
CA TYR A 38 0.87 6.54 11.23
C TYR A 38 0.73 5.37 12.18
N ALA A 39 0.79 5.65 13.47
CA ALA A 39 0.65 4.67 14.53
C ALA A 39 -0.37 5.16 15.54
N ARG A 40 -1.28 4.26 15.91
CA ARG A 40 -2.22 4.42 17.01
C ARG A 40 -1.92 3.40 18.09
N ALA A 41 -1.81 3.87 19.32
CA ALA A 41 -1.36 3.10 20.47
C ALA A 41 -1.95 3.67 21.77
N GLY A 42 -1.83 2.91 22.86
CA GLY A 42 -2.17 3.37 24.21
C GLY A 42 -1.07 4.19 24.87
N SER A 43 0.18 4.03 24.41
CA SER A 43 1.27 4.94 24.73
C SER A 43 2.36 4.86 23.66
N CYS A 44 3.16 5.92 23.60
CA CYS A 44 4.30 6.01 22.70
C CYS A 44 5.50 6.59 23.47
N SER A 45 6.68 6.00 23.27
CA SER A 45 7.94 6.52 23.80
C SER A 45 9.06 6.46 22.75
N GLY A 46 10.18 7.14 23.02
CA GLY A 46 11.25 7.33 22.04
C GLY A 46 10.95 8.51 21.11
N ALA A 47 11.10 8.32 19.81
CA ALA A 47 10.94 9.36 18.80
C ALA A 47 9.47 9.55 18.36
N CYS A 48 8.58 9.75 19.32
CA CYS A 48 7.16 9.97 19.08
C CYS A 48 6.88 11.44 18.73
N VAL A 49 6.17 11.64 17.62
CA VAL A 49 5.63 12.91 17.15
C VAL A 49 4.15 12.70 16.84
N ASN A 50 3.26 13.43 17.50
CA ASN A 50 1.81 13.31 17.29
C ASN A 50 1.14 14.63 16.84
N ASP A 51 1.92 15.70 16.73
CA ASP A 51 1.46 17.07 16.45
C ASP A 51 2.16 17.71 15.23
N ASP A 52 2.61 16.89 14.27
CA ASP A 52 3.26 17.38 13.06
C ASP A 52 2.25 18.06 12.12
N LEU A 53 2.33 19.40 12.03
CA LEU A 53 1.45 20.21 11.20
C LEU A 53 1.56 19.88 9.71
N THR A 54 2.74 19.50 9.21
CA THR A 54 2.95 19.18 7.80
C THR A 54 2.27 17.86 7.44
N ILE A 55 2.38 16.85 8.32
CA ILE A 55 1.67 15.58 8.19
C ILE A 55 0.16 15.81 8.30
N ALA A 56 -0.29 16.58 9.29
CA ALA A 56 -1.70 16.91 9.49
C ALA A 56 -2.32 17.56 8.25
N ALA A 57 -1.71 18.64 7.75
CA ALA A 57 -2.16 19.35 6.56
C ALA A 57 -2.14 18.47 5.30
N SER A 58 -1.20 17.53 5.21
CA SER A 58 -1.13 16.58 4.10
C SER A 58 -2.19 15.48 4.17
N THR A 59 -2.70 15.18 5.37
CA THR A 59 -3.67 14.09 5.64
C THR A 59 -5.12 14.59 5.59
N PHE A 60 -5.39 15.73 6.21
CA PHE A 60 -6.71 16.35 6.36
C PHE A 60 -6.79 17.68 5.59
N ARG A 61 -6.58 17.58 4.28
CA ARG A 61 -6.44 18.73 3.36
C ARG A 61 -7.68 19.60 3.27
N ASP A 62 -8.83 19.03 3.59
CA ASP A 62 -10.14 19.69 3.60
C ASP A 62 -10.39 20.54 4.85
N GLN A 63 -9.46 20.56 5.80
CA GLN A 63 -9.60 21.25 7.09
C GLN A 63 -8.63 22.42 7.22
N SER A 64 -8.95 23.34 8.14
CA SER A 64 -7.99 24.35 8.58
C SER A 64 -6.80 23.70 9.28
N SER A 65 -5.65 24.38 9.32
CA SER A 65 -4.43 23.91 9.98
C SER A 65 -4.66 23.42 11.41
N SER A 66 -5.44 24.14 12.22
CA SER A 66 -5.75 23.75 13.59
C SER A 66 -6.64 22.50 13.65
N ALA A 67 -7.71 22.45 12.85
CA ALA A 67 -8.62 21.31 12.82
C ALA A 67 -7.98 20.04 12.25
N ALA A 68 -7.05 20.19 11.29
CA ALA A 68 -6.25 19.11 10.75
C ALA A 68 -5.32 18.52 11.81
N LEU A 69 -4.69 19.38 12.62
CA LEU A 69 -3.84 18.97 13.73
C LEU A 69 -4.65 18.22 14.80
N ASP A 70 -5.78 18.78 15.22
CA ASP A 70 -6.69 18.13 16.18
C ASP A 70 -7.16 16.77 15.66
N SER A 71 -7.48 16.68 14.36
CA SER A 71 -7.89 15.42 13.72
C SER A 71 -6.75 14.41 13.66
N LEU A 72 -5.51 14.85 13.45
CA LEU A 72 -4.33 13.97 13.49
C LEU A 72 -4.10 13.44 14.91
N VAL A 73 -4.05 14.30 15.91
CA VAL A 73 -3.89 13.91 17.32
C VAL A 73 -5.00 12.92 17.72
N TYR A 74 -6.24 13.22 17.35
CA TYR A 74 -7.36 12.31 17.59
C TYR A 74 -7.19 10.97 16.88
N ALA A 75 -6.72 10.95 15.64
CA ALA A 75 -6.51 9.72 14.89
C ALA A 75 -5.42 8.82 15.50
N LEU A 76 -4.34 9.42 16.01
CA LEU A 76 -3.21 8.68 16.60
C LEU A 76 -3.49 8.28 18.05
N GLY A 77 -4.31 9.04 18.78
CA GLY A 77 -4.39 8.91 20.24
C GLY A 77 -3.02 9.17 20.86
N ASP A 78 -2.53 8.21 21.66
CA ASP A 78 -1.21 8.30 22.29
C ASP A 78 -0.08 7.72 21.42
N GLY A 79 -0.36 7.49 20.13
CA GLY A 79 0.61 7.02 19.13
C GLY A 79 1.46 8.14 18.50
N SER A 80 1.85 7.96 17.23
CA SER A 80 2.73 8.91 16.53
C SER A 80 2.61 8.79 15.00
N ALA A 81 3.01 9.84 14.27
CA ALA A 81 3.21 9.81 12.84
C ALA A 81 4.63 10.21 12.44
N TRP A 82 5.16 9.54 11.42
CA TRP A 82 6.48 9.77 10.85
C TRP A 82 6.39 10.05 9.36
N ALA A 83 7.07 11.12 8.91
CA ALA A 83 7.51 11.20 7.53
C ALA A 83 8.69 10.25 7.33
N ILE A 84 8.61 9.37 6.34
CA ILE A 84 9.62 8.34 6.06
C ILE A 84 10.18 8.59 4.65
N SER A 85 11.49 8.63 4.54
CA SER A 85 12.23 8.87 3.30
C SER A 85 13.69 8.51 3.53
N GLY A 86 14.26 7.76 2.59
CA GLY A 86 15.57 7.14 2.74
C GLY A 86 15.61 6.15 3.91
N SER A 87 14.54 5.38 4.14
CA SER A 87 14.31 4.67 5.41
C SER A 87 14.26 3.15 5.27
N ASP A 88 15.07 2.43 6.03
CA ASP A 88 14.88 1.02 6.36
C ASP A 88 14.14 0.90 7.69
N ILE A 89 12.94 0.33 7.69
CA ILE A 89 12.11 0.19 8.87
C ILE A 89 11.93 -1.29 9.18
N THR A 90 12.19 -1.64 10.43
CA THR A 90 11.99 -2.97 10.98
C THR A 90 11.05 -2.90 12.17
N VAL A 91 10.21 -3.93 12.30
CA VAL A 91 9.34 -4.13 13.46
C VAL A 91 9.98 -5.21 14.32
N GLN A 92 10.23 -4.90 15.57
CA GLN A 92 10.82 -5.85 16.50
C GLN A 92 10.12 -5.75 17.85
N LYS A 93 10.21 -6.82 18.63
CA LYS A 93 9.76 -6.77 20.01
C LYS A 93 10.66 -5.83 20.84
N SER A 94 10.03 -5.04 21.72
CA SER A 94 10.73 -4.29 22.76
C SER A 94 11.37 -5.26 23.77
N SER A 95 12.59 -4.94 24.23
CA SER A 95 13.49 -5.86 24.94
C SER A 95 12.84 -6.76 26.01
N GLY A 96 13.24 -8.04 26.08
CA GLY A 96 13.02 -8.90 27.26
C GLY A 96 11.89 -9.94 27.19
N ALA A 97 11.23 -10.12 26.05
CA ALA A 97 10.17 -11.12 25.92
C ALA A 97 10.36 -12.08 24.72
N ALA A 98 9.53 -13.12 24.59
CA ALA A 98 9.70 -14.19 23.58
C ALA A 98 9.75 -13.69 22.12
N SER A 99 10.44 -14.40 21.23
CA SER A 99 10.52 -14.02 19.81
C SER A 99 9.14 -13.83 19.17
N LEU A 100 9.04 -12.90 18.22
CA LEU A 100 7.85 -12.76 17.38
C LEU A 100 7.62 -14.07 16.59
N PRO A 101 6.36 -14.43 16.28
CA PRO A 101 6.08 -15.59 15.43
C PRO A 101 6.74 -15.42 14.07
N ALA A 102 7.10 -16.52 13.41
CA ALA A 102 7.61 -16.46 12.04
C ALA A 102 6.55 -15.89 11.09
N LEU A 103 6.98 -15.26 9.99
CA LEU A 103 6.06 -14.82 8.96
C LEU A 103 5.32 -16.02 8.35
N ASN A 104 4.02 -15.89 8.26
CA ASN A 104 3.15 -16.75 7.49
C ASN A 104 2.51 -15.93 6.36
N ILE A 105 2.51 -16.47 5.15
CA ILE A 105 1.96 -15.82 3.97
C ILE A 105 0.82 -16.67 3.44
N HIS A 106 -0.37 -16.09 3.36
CA HIS A 106 -1.54 -16.76 2.81
C HIS A 106 -1.47 -16.79 1.27
N ASN A 107 -1.09 -17.94 0.69
CA ASN A 107 -0.96 -18.13 -0.76
C ASN A 107 -1.51 -19.50 -1.20
N GLY A 108 -2.83 -19.63 -1.29
CA GLY A 108 -3.50 -20.90 -1.58
C GLY A 108 -4.96 -20.96 -1.14
N ASP A 109 -5.43 -19.93 -0.44
CA ASP A 109 -6.83 -19.75 -0.06
C ASP A 109 -7.72 -19.36 -1.26
N ARG A 110 -7.11 -18.97 -2.40
CA ARG A 110 -7.80 -18.64 -3.65
C ARG A 110 -8.38 -19.89 -4.31
N GLY A 111 -9.71 -19.96 -4.34
CA GLY A 111 -10.44 -21.03 -5.02
C GLY A 111 -10.21 -21.07 -6.54
N THR A 112 -10.71 -22.12 -7.19
CA THR A 112 -10.60 -22.31 -8.65
C THR A 112 -11.95 -22.43 -9.35
N VAL A 113 -12.05 -21.96 -10.59
CA VAL A 113 -13.18 -22.17 -11.50
C VAL A 113 -12.64 -22.78 -12.80
N ASN A 114 -13.17 -23.95 -13.20
CA ASN A 114 -12.72 -24.69 -14.38
C ASN A 114 -11.20 -24.96 -14.41
N GLY A 115 -10.61 -25.27 -13.25
CA GLY A 115 -9.18 -25.54 -13.12
C GLY A 115 -8.27 -24.32 -13.20
N GLN A 116 -8.83 -23.10 -13.22
CA GLN A 116 -8.08 -21.84 -13.18
C GLN A 116 -8.35 -21.09 -11.87
N PRO A 117 -7.37 -20.32 -11.34
CA PRO A 117 -7.61 -19.48 -10.17
C PRO A 117 -8.82 -18.55 -10.40
N LYS A 118 -9.73 -18.51 -9.44
CA LYS A 118 -10.92 -17.66 -9.47
C LYS A 118 -10.52 -16.20 -9.56
N ILE A 119 -11.25 -15.35 -10.28
CA ILE A 119 -10.81 -13.98 -10.59
C ILE A 119 -11.08 -12.98 -9.45
N ILE A 120 -12.10 -13.24 -8.62
CA ILE A 120 -12.53 -12.37 -7.51
C ILE A 120 -12.89 -13.26 -6.31
N PRO A 121 -12.49 -12.93 -5.07
CA PRO A 121 -12.92 -13.69 -3.88
C PRO A 121 -14.42 -13.52 -3.64
N THR A 122 -15.08 -14.56 -3.15
CA THR A 122 -16.48 -14.53 -2.68
C THR A 122 -16.62 -15.05 -1.24
N THR A 123 -15.51 -15.32 -0.55
CA THR A 123 -15.49 -15.73 0.86
C THR A 123 -14.45 -14.92 1.63
N SER A 124 -14.57 -14.88 2.96
CA SER A 124 -13.58 -14.22 3.83
C SER A 124 -12.22 -14.91 3.79
N THR A 125 -12.18 -16.23 3.72
CA THR A 125 -10.92 -17.00 3.62
C THR A 125 -10.22 -16.71 2.30
N GLU A 126 -10.95 -16.69 1.18
CA GLU A 126 -10.35 -16.30 -0.10
C GLU A 126 -9.77 -14.87 -0.06
N ARG A 127 -10.32 -13.95 0.76
CA ARG A 127 -9.73 -12.62 0.94
C ARG A 127 -8.39 -12.66 1.65
N GLN A 128 -8.07 -13.67 2.44
CA GLN A 128 -6.77 -13.70 3.12
C GLN A 128 -5.62 -13.95 2.15
N ASP A 129 -5.89 -14.51 0.96
CA ASP A 129 -4.87 -14.81 -0.04
C ASP A 129 -4.17 -13.56 -0.62
N ILE A 130 -2.84 -13.54 -0.69
CA ILE A 130 -2.08 -12.45 -1.32
C ILE A 130 -1.93 -12.58 -2.84
N SER A 131 -2.34 -13.70 -3.45
CA SER A 131 -2.31 -13.93 -4.90
C SER A 131 -3.29 -13.05 -5.70
N TRP A 132 -4.08 -12.22 -5.02
CA TRP A 132 -4.84 -11.11 -5.63
C TRP A 132 -3.95 -9.91 -5.99
N ILE A 133 -2.70 -9.87 -5.50
CA ILE A 133 -1.74 -8.83 -5.88
C ILE A 133 -1.06 -9.25 -7.19
N PRO A 134 -1.07 -8.40 -8.24
CA PRO A 134 -0.33 -8.66 -9.46
C PRO A 134 1.16 -8.90 -9.21
N SER A 135 1.70 -10.02 -9.68
CA SER A 135 3.16 -10.17 -9.80
C SER A 135 3.66 -9.40 -11.02
N LEU A 136 4.69 -8.59 -10.83
CA LEU A 136 5.28 -7.81 -11.92
C LEU A 136 5.94 -8.69 -12.98
N GLN A 137 6.54 -9.81 -12.57
CA GLN A 137 7.22 -10.73 -13.48
C GLN A 137 6.23 -11.37 -14.48
N GLN A 138 4.99 -11.62 -14.04
CA GLN A 138 3.93 -12.15 -14.90
C GLN A 138 3.54 -11.17 -16.01
N LEU A 139 3.69 -9.86 -15.79
CA LEU A 139 3.31 -8.83 -16.77
C LEU A 139 4.23 -8.77 -17.97
N CYS A 140 5.49 -9.19 -17.84
CA CYS A 140 6.46 -9.20 -18.92
C CYS A 140 6.76 -10.63 -19.43
N GLY A 141 5.76 -11.51 -19.40
CA GLY A 141 5.88 -12.86 -19.94
C GLY A 141 6.70 -13.82 -19.08
N GLY A 142 6.81 -13.56 -17.77
CA GLY A 142 7.48 -14.44 -16.81
C GLY A 142 9.01 -14.46 -16.90
N GLY A 143 9.60 -13.69 -17.82
CA GLY A 143 11.04 -13.68 -18.08
C GLY A 143 11.83 -12.58 -17.38
N CYS A 144 11.19 -11.57 -16.81
CA CYS A 144 11.92 -10.51 -16.12
C CYS A 144 12.23 -10.89 -14.68
N THR A 145 13.42 -10.52 -14.24
CA THR A 145 13.83 -10.58 -12.85
C THR A 145 13.66 -9.21 -12.20
N LEU A 146 13.42 -9.22 -10.88
CA LEU A 146 13.55 -7.99 -10.09
C LEU A 146 15.01 -7.56 -10.07
N ASP A 147 15.23 -6.26 -10.01
CA ASP A 147 16.56 -5.70 -9.81
C ASP A 147 17.04 -6.00 -8.38
N SER A 148 18.21 -6.62 -8.26
CA SER A 148 18.81 -6.97 -6.96
C SER A 148 19.25 -5.75 -6.16
N ASP A 149 19.57 -4.63 -6.83
CA ASP A 149 20.06 -3.42 -6.17
C ASP A 149 19.00 -2.78 -5.28
N LEU A 150 17.71 -3.06 -5.52
CA LEU A 150 16.58 -2.62 -4.68
C LEU A 150 16.71 -3.10 -3.22
N LEU A 151 17.43 -4.20 -2.99
CA LEU A 151 17.64 -4.79 -1.67
C LEU A 151 19.04 -4.50 -1.09
N ALA A 152 19.87 -3.71 -1.79
CA ALA A 152 21.21 -3.35 -1.34
C ALA A 152 21.20 -2.44 -0.09
N ASN A 153 22.34 -2.29 0.59
CA ASN A 153 22.42 -1.40 1.77
C ASN A 153 21.98 0.04 1.47
N VAL A 154 22.31 0.53 0.27
CA VAL A 154 21.82 1.80 -0.26
C VAL A 154 21.04 1.48 -1.53
N PRO A 155 19.70 1.50 -1.50
CA PRO A 155 18.89 1.17 -2.67
C PRO A 155 18.90 2.31 -3.71
N PRO A 156 18.44 2.06 -4.94
CA PRO A 156 18.25 3.09 -5.96
C PRO A 156 17.27 4.19 -5.51
N GLU A 157 17.40 5.38 -6.12
CA GLU A 157 16.60 6.57 -5.79
C GLU A 157 15.08 6.37 -5.89
N ILE A 158 14.65 5.35 -6.63
CA ILE A 158 13.23 4.98 -6.77
C ILE A 158 12.64 4.32 -5.51
N VAL A 159 13.42 4.01 -4.48
CA VAL A 159 12.92 3.43 -3.23
C VAL A 159 12.94 4.51 -2.15
N ALA A 160 11.76 4.97 -1.72
CA ALA A 160 11.63 5.95 -0.65
C ALA A 160 11.83 5.31 0.73
N ALA A 161 11.30 4.10 0.94
CA ALA A 161 11.46 3.36 2.18
C ALA A 161 11.30 1.85 1.94
N ARG A 162 11.87 1.04 2.81
CA ARG A 162 11.69 -0.41 2.87
C ARG A 162 11.19 -0.82 4.23
N PHE A 163 10.25 -1.75 4.24
CA PHE A 163 9.78 -2.41 5.46
C PHE A 163 10.13 -3.89 5.35
N LYS A 164 10.94 -4.37 6.29
CA LYS A 164 11.21 -5.81 6.39
C LYS A 164 10.23 -6.41 7.37
N ILE A 165 9.38 -7.29 6.86
CA ILE A 165 8.34 -7.97 7.61
C ILE A 165 8.71 -9.44 7.66
N ASN A 166 9.09 -9.92 8.83
CA ASN A 166 9.58 -11.28 9.05
C ASN A 166 8.77 -12.04 10.11
N SER A 167 7.63 -11.48 10.52
CA SER A 167 6.77 -12.02 11.56
C SER A 167 5.29 -11.72 11.30
N GLY A 168 4.44 -12.57 11.89
CA GLY A 168 2.98 -12.44 11.83
C GLY A 168 2.34 -13.10 10.61
N ASP A 169 1.05 -12.86 10.40
CA ASP A 169 0.27 -13.35 9.28
C ASP A 169 0.09 -12.23 8.25
N LEU A 170 0.67 -12.39 7.05
CA LEU A 170 0.51 -11.48 5.91
C LEU A 170 -0.67 -11.92 5.03
N TYR A 171 -1.65 -11.03 4.87
CA TYR A 171 -2.89 -11.33 4.13
C TYR A 171 -3.44 -10.13 3.35
N THR A 172 -4.31 -10.39 2.38
CA THR A 172 -5.04 -9.31 1.71
C THR A 172 -6.14 -8.75 2.62
N TYR A 173 -5.95 -7.53 3.12
CA TYR A 173 -6.88 -6.90 4.05
C TYR A 173 -8.16 -6.43 3.35
N SER A 174 -8.01 -5.80 2.19
CA SER A 174 -9.11 -5.27 1.40
C SER A 174 -8.84 -5.41 -0.09
N ILE A 175 -9.84 -5.91 -0.82
CA ILE A 175 -9.87 -5.81 -2.28
C ILE A 175 -10.25 -4.37 -2.64
N ALA A 176 -9.78 -3.84 -3.76
CA ALA A 176 -10.18 -2.53 -4.25
C ALA A 176 -11.56 -2.60 -4.93
N ARG A 177 -12.38 -1.56 -4.77
CA ARG A 177 -13.55 -1.34 -5.62
C ARG A 177 -13.21 -0.35 -6.73
N ILE A 178 -13.88 -0.50 -7.85
CA ILE A 178 -13.79 0.43 -8.97
C ILE A 178 -15.23 0.78 -9.34
N GLY A 179 -15.65 2.01 -9.01
CA GLY A 179 -17.08 2.36 -8.98
C GLY A 179 -17.76 1.78 -7.73
N SER A 180 -18.93 1.17 -7.90
CA SER A 180 -19.71 0.55 -6.83
C SER A 180 -19.20 -0.83 -6.40
N ASP A 181 -18.51 -1.54 -7.29
CA ASP A 181 -18.29 -2.97 -7.18
C ASP A 181 -16.82 -3.36 -7.27
N VAL A 182 -16.51 -4.58 -6.87
CA VAL A 182 -15.21 -5.20 -7.15
C VAL A 182 -15.19 -5.54 -8.63
N THR A 183 -14.43 -4.75 -9.39
CA THR A 183 -14.24 -4.94 -10.83
C THR A 183 -12.86 -5.53 -11.08
N PRO A 184 -12.76 -6.62 -11.85
CA PRO A 184 -11.49 -7.24 -12.14
C PRO A 184 -10.70 -6.36 -13.13
N VAL A 185 -9.37 -6.51 -13.13
CA VAL A 185 -8.47 -5.76 -14.01
C VAL A 185 -7.67 -6.70 -14.91
N HIS A 186 -7.44 -6.23 -16.12
CA HIS A 186 -6.46 -6.80 -17.07
C HIS A 186 -5.39 -5.74 -17.36
N PHE A 187 -4.30 -6.13 -18.01
CA PHE A 187 -3.20 -5.22 -18.32
C PHE A 187 -3.09 -5.01 -19.82
N LYS A 188 -2.92 -3.76 -20.25
CA LYS A 188 -2.71 -3.41 -21.68
C LYS A 188 -1.90 -2.12 -21.80
N ARG A 189 -1.33 -1.86 -22.98
CA ARG A 189 -0.59 -0.62 -23.23
C ARG A 189 -1.47 0.63 -23.06
N LEU A 190 -0.85 1.74 -22.65
CA LEU A 190 -1.57 3.01 -22.50
C LEU A 190 -2.18 3.50 -23.82
N ASP A 191 -1.44 3.34 -24.91
CA ASP A 191 -1.83 3.70 -26.28
C ASP A 191 -2.91 2.78 -26.89
N GLY A 192 -3.27 1.69 -26.19
CA GLY A 192 -4.27 0.72 -26.66
C GLY A 192 -3.78 -0.22 -27.77
N THR A 193 -2.50 -0.16 -28.14
CA THR A 193 -1.90 -1.07 -29.13
C THR A 193 -1.44 -2.38 -28.48
N GLY A 194 -1.15 -3.40 -29.31
CA GLY A 194 -0.65 -4.69 -28.85
C GLY A 194 -1.71 -5.62 -28.23
N SER A 195 -1.27 -6.77 -27.74
CA SER A 195 -2.11 -7.73 -27.02
C SER A 195 -2.29 -7.34 -25.55
N THR A 196 -3.48 -7.57 -25.01
CA THR A 196 -3.74 -7.51 -23.56
C THR A 196 -3.06 -8.68 -22.84
N SER A 197 -2.90 -8.58 -21.51
CA SER A 197 -2.53 -9.74 -20.69
C SER A 197 -3.50 -10.90 -20.92
N ALA A 198 -2.97 -12.12 -20.90
CA ALA A 198 -3.77 -13.34 -21.00
C ALA A 198 -4.59 -13.64 -19.73
N TYR A 199 -4.37 -12.87 -18.67
CA TYR A 199 -5.00 -13.05 -17.36
C TYR A 199 -5.73 -11.79 -16.89
N VAL A 200 -6.67 -12.00 -15.98
CA VAL A 200 -7.48 -10.99 -15.30
C VAL A 200 -7.52 -11.32 -13.81
N GLN A 201 -7.55 -10.31 -12.95
CA GLN A 201 -7.56 -10.50 -11.49
C GLN A 201 -8.22 -9.33 -10.76
N ALA A 202 -8.73 -9.57 -9.55
CA ALA A 202 -8.96 -8.49 -8.59
C ALA A 202 -7.62 -7.83 -8.18
N VAL A 203 -7.68 -6.66 -7.56
CA VAL A 203 -6.50 -5.99 -6.96
C VAL A 203 -6.80 -5.63 -5.52
N ALA A 204 -5.79 -5.71 -4.66
CA ALA A 204 -5.91 -5.24 -3.28
C ALA A 204 -5.73 -3.71 -3.19
N SER A 205 -6.53 -3.06 -2.34
CA SER A 205 -6.31 -1.67 -1.91
C SER A 205 -5.48 -1.61 -0.62
N TRP A 206 -5.58 -2.65 0.22
CA TRP A 206 -4.83 -2.78 1.46
C TRP A 206 -4.35 -4.22 1.65
N ILE A 207 -3.13 -4.35 2.14
CA ILE A 207 -2.52 -5.58 2.63
C ILE A 207 -2.31 -5.40 4.13
N GLY A 208 -2.64 -6.43 4.91
CA GLY A 208 -2.56 -6.43 6.36
C GLY A 208 -1.47 -7.39 6.84
N VAL A 209 -0.92 -7.07 8.01
CA VAL A 209 -0.05 -7.97 8.76
C VAL A 209 -0.53 -7.97 10.20
N ASP A 210 -0.93 -9.14 10.68
CA ASP A 210 -1.30 -9.34 12.08
C ASP A 210 -0.11 -9.98 12.81
N ILE A 211 0.47 -9.25 13.77
CA ILE A 211 1.61 -9.71 14.55
C ILE A 211 1.16 -9.93 16.00
N GLU A 212 1.18 -11.18 16.46
CA GLU A 212 0.96 -11.47 17.87
C GLU A 212 2.23 -11.14 18.67
N VAL A 213 2.13 -10.16 19.57
CA VAL A 213 3.25 -9.73 20.42
C VAL A 213 3.02 -10.21 21.85
N THR A 214 3.88 -11.12 22.31
CA THR A 214 3.91 -11.58 23.70
C THR A 214 4.63 -10.56 24.60
N GLY A 215 4.13 -9.33 24.68
CA GLY A 215 4.77 -8.24 25.41
C GLY A 215 3.83 -7.05 25.57
N ASP A 216 4.29 -6.03 26.28
CA ASP A 216 3.54 -4.78 26.48
C ASP A 216 3.89 -3.71 25.43
N SER A 217 4.81 -4.00 24.51
CA SER A 217 5.28 -3.02 23.55
C SER A 217 5.97 -3.63 22.32
N VAL A 218 6.01 -2.84 21.24
CA VAL A 218 6.69 -3.12 19.97
C VAL A 218 7.52 -1.92 19.55
N ASP A 219 8.71 -2.16 19.02
CA ASP A 219 9.61 -1.13 18.51
C ASP A 219 9.55 -1.08 16.97
N PHE A 220 9.39 0.12 16.46
CA PHE A 220 9.64 0.48 15.06
C PHE A 220 11.01 1.14 15.00
N VAL A 221 11.98 0.46 14.39
CA VAL A 221 13.36 0.95 14.27
C VAL A 221 13.61 1.37 12.84
N GLU A 222 13.89 2.67 12.67
CA GLU A 222 14.32 3.27 11.41
C GLU A 222 15.86 3.35 11.36
N THR A 223 16.43 2.86 10.27
CA THR A 223 17.81 3.17 9.84
C THR A 223 17.74 3.98 8.55
N LYS A 224 18.67 4.91 8.34
CA LYS A 224 18.70 5.73 7.12
C LYS A 224 19.69 5.21 6.09
N TYR A 225 19.33 5.27 4.81
CA TYR A 225 20.21 4.83 3.71
C TYR A 225 21.50 5.65 3.62
N ASP A 226 21.44 6.93 3.99
CA ASP A 226 22.59 7.85 4.00
C ASP A 226 23.48 7.67 5.24
N ASN A 227 23.20 6.67 6.09
CA ASN A 227 23.85 6.43 7.39
C ASN A 227 23.68 7.57 8.41
N SER A 228 22.78 8.53 8.16
CA SER A 228 22.39 9.49 9.19
C SER A 228 21.68 8.78 10.34
N THR A 229 21.63 9.44 11.50
CA THR A 229 21.04 8.85 12.70
C THR A 229 19.56 8.55 12.45
N GLY A 230 19.23 7.26 12.55
CA GLY A 230 17.85 6.79 12.55
C GLY A 230 17.10 7.12 13.83
N ARG A 231 15.92 6.54 14.00
CA ARG A 231 15.10 6.74 15.20
C ARG A 231 14.32 5.49 15.55
N THR A 232 13.88 5.42 16.80
CA THR A 232 13.08 4.30 17.32
C THR A 232 11.83 4.85 17.96
N MET A 233 10.69 4.25 17.63
CA MET A 233 9.40 4.51 18.27
C MET A 233 8.95 3.21 18.94
N THR A 234 8.66 3.29 20.23
CA THR A 234 8.13 2.18 21.02
C THR A 234 6.65 2.44 21.27
N LEU A 235 5.80 1.51 20.84
CA LEU A 235 4.34 1.60 20.96
C LEU A 235 3.84 0.53 21.91
N SER A 236 3.02 0.94 22.87
CA SER A 236 2.32 0.01 23.78
C SER A 236 0.84 -0.09 23.40
N PRO A 237 0.20 -1.26 23.56
CA PRO A 237 -1.18 -1.43 23.17
C PRO A 237 -2.12 -0.54 23.98
N ASP A 238 -3.23 -0.18 23.37
CA ASP A 238 -4.32 0.54 24.03
C ASP A 238 -5.12 -0.36 24.99
N ALA A 239 -6.18 0.19 25.58
CA ALA A 239 -7.06 -0.54 26.49
C ALA A 239 -7.75 -1.76 25.83
N SER A 240 -7.77 -1.85 24.50
CA SER A 240 -8.28 -3.01 23.75
C SER A 240 -7.19 -4.05 23.45
N GLY A 241 -5.95 -3.80 23.88
CA GLY A 241 -4.81 -4.70 23.66
C GLY A 241 -4.20 -4.56 22.26
N LYS A 242 -4.38 -3.41 21.58
CA LYS A 242 -3.96 -3.25 20.18
C LYS A 242 -3.02 -2.08 19.94
N VAL A 243 -2.13 -2.27 18.98
CA VAL A 243 -1.39 -1.23 18.27
C VAL A 243 -1.80 -1.32 16.80
N GLU A 244 -2.15 -0.19 16.19
CA GLU A 244 -2.47 -0.12 14.77
C GLU A 244 -1.43 0.74 14.06
N VAL A 245 -0.93 0.27 12.92
CA VAL A 245 0.01 1.03 12.09
C VAL A 245 -0.47 1.04 10.65
N ALA A 246 -0.50 2.24 10.06
CA ALA A 246 -0.83 2.46 8.65
C ALA A 246 0.37 3.09 7.95
N VAL A 247 0.89 2.40 6.93
CA VAL A 247 1.94 2.92 6.05
C VAL A 247 1.30 3.28 4.73
N VAL A 248 1.50 4.51 4.28
CA VAL A 248 0.93 5.03 3.04
C VAL A 248 1.94 5.83 2.24
N ASN A 249 1.74 5.91 0.93
CA ASN A 249 2.51 6.79 0.06
C ASN A 249 1.56 7.79 -0.60
N LEU A 250 1.27 8.88 0.12
CA LEU A 250 0.22 9.83 -0.27
C LEU A 250 0.59 10.58 -1.54
N PRO A 251 -0.31 10.70 -2.54
CA PRO A 251 -0.07 11.57 -3.67
C PRO A 251 -0.02 13.05 -3.23
N PRO A 252 0.47 13.95 -4.09
CA PRO A 252 0.52 15.38 -3.80
C PRO A 252 -0.87 15.96 -3.46
N SER A 253 -0.86 17.08 -2.73
CA SER A 253 -2.05 17.82 -2.28
C SER A 253 -2.72 18.67 -3.33
N VAL A 254 -1.98 19.07 -4.37
CA VAL A 254 -2.49 19.93 -5.43
C VAL A 254 -2.66 19.06 -6.68
N PRO A 255 -3.90 18.89 -7.20
CA PRO A 255 -4.10 18.39 -8.54
C PRO A 255 -3.27 19.26 -9.48
N PRO A 256 -2.47 18.67 -10.37
CA PRO A 256 -1.47 19.45 -11.09
C PRO A 256 -2.13 20.54 -11.94
N ALA A 257 -1.46 21.69 -11.99
CA ALA A 257 -2.07 22.99 -12.28
C ALA A 257 -2.47 23.22 -13.75
N SER A 258 -2.23 22.28 -14.66
CA SER A 258 -2.37 22.54 -16.10
C SER A 258 -3.61 21.88 -16.72
N SER A 259 -4.15 22.55 -17.75
CA SER A 259 -5.12 22.01 -18.69
C SER A 259 -4.54 20.93 -19.63
N SER A 260 -3.27 20.56 -19.44
CA SER A 260 -2.52 19.60 -20.22
C SER A 260 -2.12 18.40 -19.34
N ASN A 261 -2.97 17.37 -19.30
CA ASN A 261 -2.62 15.98 -18.97
C ASN A 261 -1.80 15.64 -17.70
N ASP A 262 -1.53 16.59 -16.81
CA ASP A 262 -0.69 16.31 -15.64
C ASP A 262 -1.42 15.45 -14.60
N ALA A 263 -2.75 15.42 -14.61
CA ALA A 263 -3.48 14.47 -13.78
C ALA A 263 -3.17 13.05 -14.30
N PRO A 264 -2.67 12.15 -13.44
CA PRO A 264 -2.29 10.82 -13.87
C PRO A 264 -3.49 10.07 -14.44
N GLN A 265 -3.45 9.85 -15.76
CA GLN A 265 -4.41 9.02 -16.47
C GLN A 265 -4.42 7.60 -15.89
N VAL A 266 -5.56 6.91 -16.02
CA VAL A 266 -5.73 5.54 -15.49
C VAL A 266 -4.56 4.65 -15.90
N GLY A 267 -3.85 4.13 -14.90
CA GLY A 267 -2.73 3.20 -15.08
C GLY A 267 -1.35 3.84 -15.25
N LYS A 268 -1.21 5.15 -15.47
CA LYS A 268 0.11 5.79 -15.67
C LYS A 268 1.07 5.63 -14.49
N HIS A 269 0.59 5.78 -13.27
CA HIS A 269 1.42 5.55 -12.07
C HIS A 269 1.89 4.11 -11.94
N PHE A 270 1.17 3.16 -12.53
CA PHE A 270 1.60 1.76 -12.51
C PHE A 270 2.88 1.56 -13.34
N GLU A 271 3.15 2.41 -14.33
CA GLU A 271 4.34 2.28 -15.18
C GLU A 271 5.65 2.37 -14.38
N MET A 272 5.64 3.07 -13.23
CA MET A 272 6.82 3.19 -12.38
C MET A 272 7.27 1.85 -11.79
N TYR A 273 6.37 0.88 -11.66
CA TYR A 273 6.74 -0.41 -11.11
C TYR A 273 7.67 -1.17 -12.06
N TYR A 274 7.63 -0.92 -13.37
CA TYR A 274 8.54 -1.58 -14.29
C TYR A 274 10.00 -1.24 -14.02
N GLU A 275 10.29 -0.09 -13.43
CA GLU A 275 11.64 0.29 -12.99
C GLU A 275 12.18 -0.57 -11.84
N LEU A 276 11.35 -1.46 -11.26
CA LEU A 276 11.79 -2.47 -10.29
C LEU A 276 12.37 -3.73 -10.96
N LEU A 277 12.30 -3.81 -12.29
CA LEU A 277 12.83 -4.94 -13.05
C LEU A 277 14.27 -4.65 -13.46
N ALA A 278 15.12 -5.68 -13.48
CA ALA A 278 16.51 -5.56 -13.93
C ALA A 278 16.63 -5.15 -15.42
N SER A 279 15.59 -5.41 -16.22
CA SER A 279 15.53 -5.05 -17.64
C SER A 279 14.09 -4.68 -18.00
N PRO A 280 13.66 -3.44 -17.70
CA PRO A 280 12.29 -3.02 -17.96
C PRO A 280 12.00 -3.00 -19.47
N PRO A 281 10.77 -3.35 -19.90
CA PRO A 281 10.31 -3.04 -21.24
C PRO A 281 10.44 -1.54 -21.55
N ALA A 282 10.65 -1.21 -22.83
CA ALA A 282 10.56 0.16 -23.33
C ALA A 282 9.25 0.82 -22.88
N ARG A 283 9.28 2.14 -22.58
CA ARG A 283 8.17 2.87 -21.95
C ARG A 283 6.84 2.63 -22.66
N GLU A 284 6.84 2.77 -23.99
CA GLU A 284 5.69 2.55 -24.85
C GLU A 284 5.14 1.12 -24.77
N ALA A 285 5.96 0.11 -24.46
CA ALA A 285 5.56 -1.29 -24.37
C ALA A 285 5.04 -1.71 -22.98
N ARG A 286 5.07 -0.82 -21.99
CA ARG A 286 4.64 -1.13 -20.62
C ARG A 286 3.12 -1.33 -20.56
N LEU A 287 2.70 -2.44 -19.94
CA LEU A 287 1.29 -2.74 -19.72
C LEU A 287 0.82 -2.12 -18.41
N VAL A 288 -0.33 -1.45 -18.43
CA VAL A 288 -0.93 -0.83 -17.24
C VAL A 288 -2.30 -1.44 -16.95
N PRO A 289 -2.77 -1.41 -15.68
CA PRO A 289 -4.06 -1.97 -15.32
C PRO A 289 -5.21 -1.21 -16.00
N ARG A 290 -6.21 -1.96 -16.45
CA ARG A 290 -7.45 -1.50 -17.06
C ARG A 290 -8.60 -2.28 -16.47
N THR A 291 -9.70 -1.57 -16.26
CA THR A 291 -10.89 -2.09 -15.62
C THR A 291 -11.66 -3.00 -16.58
N GLY A 292 -12.31 -4.02 -16.02
CA GLY A 292 -13.16 -4.95 -16.75
C GLY A 292 -12.42 -6.11 -17.39
N ALA A 293 -13.15 -6.88 -18.19
CA ALA A 293 -12.63 -8.03 -18.90
C ALA A 293 -11.95 -7.61 -20.23
N PRO A 294 -10.95 -8.36 -20.70
CA PRO A 294 -10.48 -8.28 -22.08
C PRO A 294 -11.63 -8.49 -23.08
N SER A 295 -11.46 -7.98 -24.30
CA SER A 295 -12.45 -8.18 -25.37
C SER A 295 -12.73 -9.67 -25.58
N GLY A 296 -14.01 -10.05 -25.62
CA GLY A 296 -14.45 -11.43 -25.80
C GLY A 296 -14.46 -12.30 -24.53
N MET A 297 -14.12 -11.74 -23.37
CA MET A 297 -14.22 -12.43 -22.08
C MET A 297 -15.37 -11.84 -21.25
N THR A 298 -16.17 -12.71 -20.62
CA THR A 298 -17.14 -12.29 -19.61
C THR A 298 -16.58 -12.61 -18.23
N VAL A 299 -16.48 -11.60 -17.38
CA VAL A 299 -16.09 -11.79 -15.97
C VAL A 299 -17.17 -11.18 -15.09
N PRO A 300 -17.74 -11.94 -14.13
CA PRO A 300 -18.77 -11.41 -13.25
C PRO A 300 -18.22 -10.28 -12.38
N GLN A 301 -18.97 -9.19 -12.25
CA GLN A 301 -18.74 -8.20 -11.19
C GLN A 301 -19.31 -8.73 -9.88
N VAL A 302 -18.63 -8.44 -8.78
CA VAL A 302 -19.06 -8.86 -7.45
C VAL A 302 -19.28 -7.61 -6.61
N THR A 303 -20.45 -7.51 -5.99
CA THR A 303 -20.79 -6.33 -5.19
C THR A 303 -19.84 -6.17 -4.02
N TRP A 304 -19.42 -4.93 -3.73
CA TRP A 304 -18.50 -4.63 -2.64
C TRP A 304 -18.92 -5.30 -1.32
N THR A 305 -20.20 -5.16 -0.98
CA THR A 305 -20.80 -5.65 0.27
C THR A 305 -20.85 -7.17 0.39
N SER A 306 -20.83 -7.88 -0.75
CA SER A 306 -20.80 -9.35 -0.75
C SER A 306 -19.42 -9.93 -0.48
N VAL A 307 -18.36 -9.14 -0.69
CA VAL A 307 -16.95 -9.51 -0.43
C VAL A 307 -16.48 -8.93 0.91
N HIS A 308 -16.92 -7.71 1.20
CA HIS A 308 -16.67 -7.00 2.44
C HIS A 308 -18.01 -6.72 3.12
N PRO A 309 -18.45 -7.57 4.06
CA PRO A 309 -19.66 -7.29 4.82
C PRO A 309 -19.57 -5.90 5.49
N SER A 310 -20.69 -5.24 5.77
CA SER A 310 -20.75 -3.85 6.27
C SER A 310 -20.00 -3.61 7.59
N ASN A 311 -19.61 -4.68 8.26
CA ASN A 311 -18.85 -4.78 9.50
C ASN A 311 -17.41 -5.31 9.30
N ALA A 312 -16.94 -5.47 8.06
CA ALA A 312 -15.62 -6.00 7.76
C ALA A 312 -14.52 -4.97 8.04
N VAL A 313 -13.73 -5.29 9.07
CA VAL A 313 -12.40 -4.78 9.38
C VAL A 313 -12.33 -3.26 9.51
N THR A 314 -12.85 -2.75 10.63
CA THR A 314 -12.62 -1.38 11.06
C THR A 314 -11.28 -1.33 11.78
N SER A 315 -10.22 -1.00 11.03
CA SER A 315 -9.10 -0.35 11.67
C SER A 315 -9.57 1.02 12.16
N GLU A 316 -9.44 1.27 13.46
CA GLU A 316 -9.85 2.54 14.05
C GLU A 316 -8.95 3.66 13.51
N LEU A 317 -7.65 3.40 13.43
CA LEU A 317 -6.68 4.30 12.79
C LEU A 317 -7.10 4.67 11.36
N LEU A 318 -7.37 3.70 10.48
CA LEU A 318 -7.76 4.00 9.10
C LEU A 318 -9.08 4.79 9.03
N ASN A 319 -10.05 4.47 9.90
CA ASN A 319 -11.31 5.19 9.98
C ASN A 319 -11.09 6.66 10.39
N ARG A 320 -10.31 6.90 11.45
CA ARG A 320 -10.03 8.26 11.95
C ARG A 320 -9.17 9.08 10.98
N LEU A 321 -8.24 8.44 10.26
CA LEU A 321 -7.48 9.05 9.15
C LEU A 321 -8.32 9.27 7.88
N ARG A 322 -9.58 8.80 7.86
CA ARG A 322 -10.49 8.81 6.71
C ARG A 322 -9.92 8.04 5.51
N PHE A 323 -9.09 7.03 5.76
CA PHE A 323 -8.62 6.08 4.75
C PHE A 323 -9.65 4.95 4.63
N GLU A 324 -10.65 5.15 3.78
CA GLU A 324 -11.64 4.09 3.48
C GLU A 324 -10.94 2.88 2.83
N PRO A 325 -11.05 1.66 3.38
CA PRO A 325 -10.44 0.47 2.79
C PRO A 325 -10.84 0.21 1.34
N GLY A 326 -12.03 0.70 0.93
CA GLY A 326 -12.54 0.59 -0.43
C GLY A 326 -12.29 1.79 -1.34
N ARG A 327 -11.54 2.83 -0.98
CA ARG A 327 -11.21 3.92 -1.93
C ARG A 327 -9.72 4.00 -2.15
N SER A 328 -9.33 4.35 -3.37
CA SER A 328 -7.94 4.73 -3.59
C SER A 328 -7.65 6.09 -2.93
N LEU A 329 -6.39 6.31 -2.57
CA LEU A 329 -5.95 7.62 -2.08
C LEU A 329 -6.16 8.73 -3.12
N TYR A 330 -6.20 8.40 -4.42
CA TYR A 330 -6.50 9.35 -5.49
C TYR A 330 -7.98 9.72 -5.55
N ASP A 331 -8.89 8.78 -5.28
CA ASP A 331 -10.32 9.07 -5.23
C ASP A 331 -10.62 10.14 -4.17
N ARG A 332 -9.82 10.21 -3.09
CA ARG A 332 -9.94 11.27 -2.08
C ARG A 332 -9.48 12.65 -2.58
N VAL A 333 -8.47 12.70 -3.46
CA VAL A 333 -7.96 13.96 -4.01
C VAL A 333 -8.88 14.48 -5.11
N LEU A 334 -9.47 13.58 -5.90
CA LEU A 334 -10.33 13.91 -7.03
C LEU A 334 -11.81 14.04 -6.66
N CYS A 335 -12.26 13.36 -5.60
CA CYS A 335 -13.63 13.36 -5.08
C CYS A 335 -13.57 13.38 -3.54
N PRO A 336 -13.35 14.57 -2.91
CA PRO A 336 -13.26 14.65 -1.46
C PRO A 336 -14.51 14.05 -0.80
N PRO A 337 -14.36 13.33 0.33
CA PRO A 337 -15.51 12.80 1.05
C PRO A 337 -16.46 13.95 1.38
N VAL A 338 -17.76 13.74 1.13
CA VAL A 338 -18.82 14.66 1.57
C VAL A 338 -18.68 14.78 3.09
N GLN A 339 -18.65 16.01 3.61
CA GLN A 339 -18.55 16.24 5.06
C GLN A 339 -19.56 15.35 5.80
N PRO A 340 -19.18 14.74 6.95
CA PRO A 340 -20.16 14.11 7.81
C PRO A 340 -21.19 15.18 8.18
N TRP A 341 -22.47 14.84 8.02
CA TRP A 341 -23.55 15.73 8.45
C TRP A 341 -23.40 16.01 9.96
N PRO A 342 -23.70 17.25 10.39
CA PRO A 342 -23.49 17.70 11.77
C PRO A 342 -24.23 16.86 12.82
#